data_AF-A0A524MTI8-F1
#
_entry.id   AF-A0A524MTI8-F1
#
_cell.length_a   1.000
_cell.length_b   1.000
_cell.length_c   1.000
_cell.angle_alpha   90.00
_cell.angle_beta   90.00
_cell.angle_gamma   90.00
#
_symmetry.space_group_name_H-M   'P 1'
#
loop_
_entity.id
_entity.type
_entity.pdbx_description
1 polymer ?
#
loop_
_entity_poly.entity_id
_entity_poly.type
_entity_poly.pdbx_seq_one_letter_code
_entity_poly.pdbx_strand_id
1 'polypeptide(L)'
;MPSCPEKLELWPRSFWLCHRAPKSLCLPSTGHNLQEGDISVPSWTATRIRTLKGASPIVCVTAYDFSMARIVDEAGFHLVLVGDSLGMTVLGYETTLPVTMEEMLHHTSAVARGVGNALVVADMPFMSYHSSISTA
;
A
#
# COMPACT_ATOMS: atom_id res chain seq x y z
N MET A 1 -18.21 21.70 -22.91
CA MET A 1 -18.67 20.31 -23.07
C MET A 1 -18.53 19.92 -24.53
N PRO A 2 -17.69 18.92 -24.83
CA PRO A 2 -17.93 18.10 -26.01
C PRO A 2 -17.91 16.60 -25.65
N SER A 3 -19.06 15.97 -25.93
CA SER A 3 -19.24 14.62 -26.47
C SER A 3 -18.10 13.59 -26.34
N CYS A 4 -18.38 12.56 -25.54
CA CYS A 4 -17.76 11.23 -25.62
C CYS A 4 -18.11 10.56 -26.97
N PRO A 5 -17.14 10.06 -27.76
CA PRO A 5 -17.43 9.11 -28.82
C PRO A 5 -17.15 7.68 -28.35
N GLU A 6 -18.23 6.93 -28.34
CA GLU A 6 -18.37 5.49 -28.41
C GLU A 6 -17.54 4.90 -29.57
N LYS A 7 -16.64 3.96 -29.26
CA LYS A 7 -16.19 2.86 -30.15
C LYS A 7 -15.33 1.85 -29.37
N LEU A 8 -16.00 0.83 -28.84
CA LEU A 8 -15.42 -0.50 -28.71
C LEU A 8 -15.18 -1.02 -30.13
N GLU A 9 -13.93 -1.31 -30.49
CA GLU A 9 -13.61 -2.32 -31.50
C GLU A 9 -12.16 -2.79 -31.32
N LEU A 10 -12.05 -4.08 -30.96
CA LEU A 10 -11.13 -5.05 -31.57
C LEU A 10 -9.62 -4.83 -31.37
N TRP A 11 -9.11 -5.56 -30.38
CA TRP A 11 -7.74 -6.06 -30.33
C TRP A 11 -7.33 -6.80 -31.61
N PRO A 12 -6.10 -6.57 -32.10
CA PRO A 12 -5.31 -7.63 -32.69
C PRO A 12 -3.96 -7.80 -32.02
N ARG A 13 -3.58 -9.08 -31.92
CA ARG A 13 -2.33 -9.65 -31.44
C ARG A 13 -1.09 -8.90 -31.95
N SER A 14 -0.37 -8.24 -31.05
CA SER A 14 1.06 -7.91 -31.18
C SER A 14 1.68 -7.98 -29.78
N PHE A 15 1.74 -9.23 -29.32
CA PHE A 15 2.69 -9.72 -28.33
C PHE A 15 4.08 -9.28 -28.80
N TRP A 16 4.86 -8.65 -27.91
CA TRP A 16 6.22 -8.11 -28.12
C TRP A 16 6.38 -6.74 -28.79
N LEU A 17 6.06 -5.67 -28.05
CA LEU A 17 6.93 -4.49 -27.93
C LEU A 17 6.60 -3.67 -26.66
N CYS A 18 6.67 -4.27 -25.47
CA CYS A 18 6.54 -3.53 -24.20
C CYS A 18 7.91 -3.33 -23.53
N HIS A 19 8.89 -2.84 -24.30
CA HIS A 19 10.01 -2.12 -23.73
C HIS A 19 9.82 -0.66 -24.13
N ARG A 20 9.54 0.18 -23.13
CA ARG A 20 9.48 1.65 -23.22
C ARG A 20 8.11 2.24 -23.54
N ALA A 21 7.09 1.89 -22.74
CA ALA A 21 5.96 2.79 -22.53
C ALA A 21 6.44 3.98 -21.66
N PRO A 22 6.39 5.23 -22.14
CA PRO A 22 6.71 6.39 -21.33
C PRO A 22 5.67 6.57 -20.21
N LYS A 23 6.14 6.95 -19.01
CA LYS A 23 5.37 7.13 -17.75
C LYS A 23 4.23 8.18 -17.81
N SER A 24 3.89 8.71 -18.99
CA SER A 24 3.05 9.90 -19.14
C SER A 24 1.56 9.64 -19.40
N LEU A 25 1.12 8.38 -19.55
CA LEU A 25 -0.24 8.10 -20.07
C LEU A 25 -1.30 7.68 -19.02
N CYS A 26 -0.96 7.61 -17.73
CA CYS A 26 -1.92 7.27 -16.67
C CYS A 26 -1.93 8.26 -15.50
N LEU A 27 -1.95 9.56 -15.78
CA LEU A 27 -2.28 10.56 -14.77
C LEU A 27 -3.40 11.48 -15.29
N PRO A 28 -4.48 11.70 -14.51
CA PRO A 28 -5.49 12.69 -14.86
C PRO A 28 -4.82 14.06 -14.99
N SER A 29 -5.10 14.73 -16.12
CA SER A 29 -4.58 16.03 -16.49
C SER A 29 -5.04 17.10 -15.51
N THR A 30 -4.25 17.32 -14.46
CA THR A 30 -4.36 18.50 -13.59
C THR A 30 -3.00 19.16 -13.62
N GLY A 31 -2.93 20.30 -14.30
CA GLY A 31 -1.69 21.03 -14.53
C GLY A 31 -1.07 21.50 -13.23
N HIS A 32 -0.02 20.82 -12.79
CA HIS A 32 1.01 21.37 -11.94
C HIS A 32 2.36 20.94 -12.51
N ASN A 33 3.18 21.92 -12.90
CA ASN A 33 4.57 21.72 -13.30
C ASN A 33 5.32 20.97 -12.18
N LEU A 34 5.71 19.73 -12.43
CA LEU A 34 6.62 19.00 -11.56
C LEU A 34 8.02 19.13 -12.15
N GLN A 35 8.82 20.02 -11.56
CA GLN A 35 10.25 20.09 -11.80
C GLN A 35 10.88 18.80 -11.28
N GLU A 36 11.72 18.15 -12.10
CA GLU A 36 12.59 17.05 -11.68
C GLU A 36 13.65 17.57 -10.71
N GLY A 37 13.27 17.68 -9.44
CA GLY A 37 14.15 17.98 -8.32
C GLY A 37 13.67 17.15 -7.14
N ASP A 38 14.55 16.28 -6.64
CA ASP A 38 14.42 15.45 -5.43
C ASP A 38 12.98 15.25 -4.91
N ILE A 39 12.29 14.24 -5.45
CA ILE A 39 10.95 13.87 -4.99
C ILE A 39 11.10 13.18 -3.63
N SER A 40 11.35 13.95 -2.57
CA SER A 40 10.91 13.56 -1.24
C SER A 40 9.39 13.67 -1.23
N VAL A 41 8.73 12.64 -1.78
CA VAL A 41 7.28 12.45 -1.66
C VAL A 41 6.96 12.60 -0.17
N PRO A 42 6.16 13.60 0.24
CA PRO A 42 5.94 13.81 1.66
C PRO A 42 5.23 12.58 2.23
N SER A 43 5.73 12.06 3.35
CA SER A 43 5.20 10.86 3.95
C SER A 43 3.72 10.99 4.30
N TRP A 44 2.99 9.89 4.20
CA TRP A 44 1.61 9.75 4.59
C TRP A 44 1.54 9.68 6.11
N THR A 45 0.81 10.64 6.69
CA THR A 45 0.55 10.69 8.13
C THR A 45 -0.95 10.53 8.37
N ALA A 46 -1.34 10.06 9.56
CA ALA A 46 -2.75 9.92 9.95
C ALA A 46 -3.56 11.21 9.72
N THR A 47 -2.99 12.38 10.02
CA THR A 47 -3.63 13.70 9.78
C THR A 47 -3.92 13.93 8.30
N ARG A 48 -3.01 13.53 7.41
CA ARG A 48 -3.15 13.70 5.97
C ARG A 48 -4.11 12.69 5.36
N ILE A 49 -4.14 11.46 5.87
CA ILE A 49 -5.16 10.48 5.48
C ILE A 49 -6.56 10.93 5.91
N ARG A 50 -6.68 11.59 7.07
CA ARG A 50 -7.95 12.15 7.54
C ARG A 50 -8.53 13.19 6.58
N THR A 51 -7.70 13.98 5.89
CA THR A 51 -8.20 14.97 4.91
C THR A 51 -8.79 14.34 3.66
N LEU A 52 -8.42 13.09 3.35
CA LEU A 52 -8.98 12.35 2.21
C LEU A 52 -10.40 11.85 2.47
N LYS A 53 -10.82 11.74 3.75
CA LYS A 53 -12.12 11.20 4.13
C LYS A 53 -13.25 12.05 3.52
N GLY A 54 -13.96 11.48 2.55
CA GLY A 54 -15.07 12.12 1.84
C GLY A 54 -14.67 12.92 0.60
N ALA A 55 -13.36 13.10 0.34
CA ALA A 55 -12.85 13.75 -0.86
C ALA A 55 -12.32 12.74 -1.90
N SER A 56 -11.54 11.76 -1.44
CA SER A 56 -10.89 10.76 -2.30
C SER A 56 -10.87 9.39 -1.61
N PRO A 57 -10.91 8.29 -2.39
CA PRO A 57 -10.78 6.94 -1.82
C PRO A 57 -9.39 6.75 -1.18
N ILE A 58 -9.37 6.16 0.01
CA ILE A 58 -8.14 5.80 0.72
C ILE A 58 -7.77 4.38 0.29
N VAL A 59 -6.54 4.20 -0.19
CA VAL A 59 -6.04 2.90 -0.67
C VAL A 59 -5.07 2.32 0.35
N CYS A 60 -5.39 1.13 0.83
CA CYS A 60 -4.62 0.36 1.79
C CYS A 60 -4.34 -1.04 1.22
N VAL A 61 -3.15 -1.57 1.48
CA VAL A 61 -2.79 -2.94 1.11
C VAL A 61 -1.99 -3.60 2.23
N THR A 62 -2.13 -4.92 2.37
CA THR A 62 -1.33 -5.68 3.32
C THR A 62 0.04 -6.00 2.74
N ALA A 63 1.10 -5.88 3.54
CA ALA A 63 2.45 -6.32 3.17
C ALA A 63 3.15 -6.89 4.41
N TYR A 64 4.02 -7.88 4.20
CA TYR A 64 4.63 -8.65 5.29
C TYR A 64 6.16 -8.75 5.20
N ASP A 65 6.75 -8.33 4.08
CA ASP A 65 8.18 -8.40 3.81
C ASP A 65 8.71 -7.06 3.26
N PHE A 66 10.03 -6.96 3.18
CA PHE A 66 10.71 -5.76 2.68
C PHE A 66 10.43 -5.52 1.18
N SER A 67 10.44 -6.58 0.38
CA SER A 67 10.26 -6.50 -1.08
C SER A 67 8.89 -5.97 -1.46
N MET A 68 7.83 -6.54 -0.89
CA MET A 68 6.46 -6.10 -1.15
C MET A 68 6.24 -4.70 -0.60
N ALA A 69 6.74 -4.40 0.59
CA ALA A 69 6.68 -3.06 1.17
C ALA A 69 7.27 -1.99 0.24
N ARG A 70 8.43 -2.26 -0.37
CA ARG A 70 9.05 -1.36 -1.36
C ARG A 70 8.20 -1.18 -2.62
N ILE A 71 7.70 -2.27 -3.18
CA ILE A 71 6.87 -2.22 -4.40
C ILE A 71 5.60 -1.40 -4.14
N VAL A 72 4.98 -1.61 -2.98
CA VAL A 72 3.78 -0.91 -2.54
C VAL A 72 4.05 0.58 -2.30
N ASP A 73 5.18 0.91 -1.68
CA ASP A 73 5.57 2.31 -1.45
C ASP A 73 5.84 3.04 -2.78
N GLU A 74 6.55 2.40 -3.71
CA GLU A 74 6.84 2.93 -5.05
C GLU A 74 5.56 3.05 -5.91
N ALA A 75 4.55 2.20 -5.67
CA ALA A 75 3.25 2.26 -6.32
C ALA A 75 2.34 3.39 -5.77
N GLY A 76 2.75 4.08 -4.70
CA GLY A 76 2.03 5.25 -4.18
C GLY A 76 0.82 4.91 -3.31
N PHE A 77 0.83 3.78 -2.62
CA PHE A 77 -0.21 3.45 -1.65
C PHE A 77 -0.19 4.39 -0.44
N HIS A 78 -1.37 4.64 0.15
CA HIS A 78 -1.50 5.55 1.29
C HIS A 78 -1.13 4.86 2.61
N LEU A 79 -1.53 3.60 2.76
CA LEU A 79 -1.29 2.78 3.95
C LEU A 79 -0.77 1.40 3.58
N VAL A 80 0.11 0.89 4.44
CA VAL A 80 0.58 -0.50 4.45
C VAL A 80 0.16 -1.13 5.76
N LEU A 81 -0.61 -2.22 5.69
CA LEU A 81 -1.09 -2.95 6.86
C LEU A 81 -0.30 -4.25 7.07
N VAL A 82 0.33 -4.40 8.23
CA VAL A 82 0.93 -5.65 8.69
C VAL A 82 -0.08 -6.34 9.61
N GLY A 83 -0.89 -7.21 9.03
CA GLY A 83 -1.99 -7.88 9.72
C GLY A 83 -1.64 -9.28 10.26
N ASP A 84 -2.38 -9.76 11.26
CA ASP A 84 -2.30 -11.14 11.78
C ASP A 84 -2.65 -12.21 10.72
N SER A 85 -3.32 -11.78 9.64
CA SER A 85 -3.50 -12.56 8.40
C SER A 85 -2.22 -13.18 7.84
N LEU A 86 -1.03 -12.65 8.19
CA LEU A 86 0.27 -13.25 7.88
C LEU A 86 0.38 -14.70 8.36
N GLY A 87 -0.33 -15.05 9.43
CA GLY A 87 -0.38 -16.43 9.94
C GLY A 87 -0.86 -17.41 8.86
N MET A 88 -1.86 -17.03 8.09
CA MET A 88 -2.41 -17.88 7.02
C MET A 88 -1.65 -17.70 5.71
N THR A 89 -1.34 -16.45 5.33
CA THR A 89 -0.80 -16.13 4.00
C THR A 89 0.71 -16.36 3.87
N VAL A 90 1.46 -16.23 4.97
CA VAL A 90 2.93 -16.33 4.98
C VAL A 90 3.39 -17.57 5.74
N LEU A 91 2.83 -17.82 6.93
CA LEU A 91 3.26 -18.93 7.80
C LEU A 91 2.50 -20.24 7.54
N GLY A 92 1.39 -20.20 6.79
CA GLY A 92 0.62 -21.39 6.41
C GLY A 92 -0.18 -22.02 7.55
N TYR A 93 -0.51 -21.25 8.60
CA TYR A 93 -1.41 -21.69 9.64
C TYR A 93 -2.86 -21.78 9.15
N GLU A 94 -3.61 -22.74 9.70
CA GLU A 94 -5.04 -22.90 9.43
C GLU A 94 -5.89 -21.73 9.99
N THR A 95 -5.37 -21.00 10.98
CA THR A 95 -6.03 -19.86 11.61
C THR A 95 -5.01 -18.78 12.00
N THR A 96 -5.44 -17.55 12.30
CA THR A 96 -4.56 -16.46 12.77
C THR A 96 -4.28 -16.49 14.27
N LEU A 97 -4.90 -17.42 15.01
CA LEU A 97 -4.75 -17.59 16.46
C LEU A 97 -3.32 -17.88 16.97
N PRO A 98 -2.49 -18.70 16.29
CA PRO A 98 -1.16 -19.02 16.80
C PRO A 98 -0.13 -17.92 16.57
N VAL A 99 -0.49 -16.81 15.90
CA VAL A 99 0.44 -15.72 15.59
C VAL A 99 0.89 -15.03 16.89
N THR A 100 2.21 -14.99 17.08
CA THR A 100 2.86 -14.39 18.25
C THR A 100 3.20 -12.91 18.03
N MET A 101 3.42 -12.18 19.12
CA MET A 101 3.92 -10.79 19.06
C MET A 101 5.30 -10.69 18.40
N GLU A 102 6.17 -11.68 18.63
CA GLU A 102 7.52 -11.68 18.05
C GLU A 102 7.49 -11.79 16.53
N GLU A 103 6.61 -12.63 15.98
CA GLU A 103 6.39 -12.75 14.54
C GLU A 103 5.84 -11.43 13.96
N MET A 104 4.84 -10.82 14.61
CA MET A 104 4.32 -9.52 14.19
C MET A 104 5.40 -8.43 14.19
N LEU A 105 6.23 -8.36 15.24
CA LEU A 105 7.33 -7.40 15.32
C LEU A 105 8.40 -7.67 14.26
N HIS A 106 8.71 -8.93 13.99
CA HIS A 106 9.67 -9.31 12.95
C HIS A 106 9.21 -8.82 11.58
N HIS A 107 7.97 -9.14 11.18
CA HIS A 107 7.39 -8.71 9.91
C HIS A 107 7.22 -7.20 9.83
N THR A 108 6.75 -6.56 10.90
CA THR A 108 6.62 -5.10 10.97
C THR A 108 7.97 -4.41 10.81
N SER A 109 9.04 -4.94 11.43
CA SER A 109 10.38 -4.40 11.28
C SER A 109 10.89 -4.54 9.83
N ALA A 110 10.56 -5.63 9.14
CA ALA A 110 10.95 -5.82 7.75
C ALA A 110 10.23 -4.82 6.82
N VAL A 111 8.94 -4.63 7.03
CA VAL A 111 8.11 -3.66 6.28
C VAL A 111 8.56 -2.23 6.55
N ALA A 112 8.81 -1.87 7.82
CA ALA A 112 9.25 -0.52 8.19
C ALA A 112 10.58 -0.12 7.54
N ARG A 113 11.45 -1.07 7.21
CA ARG A 113 12.69 -0.81 6.46
C ARG A 113 12.43 -0.55 4.97
N GLY A 114 11.36 -1.10 4.42
CA GLY A 114 11.01 -1.01 3.00
C GLY A 114 10.12 0.16 2.63
N VAL A 115 9.43 0.76 3.60
CA VAL A 115 8.52 1.90 3.36
C VAL A 115 9.24 3.23 3.61
N GLY A 116 9.23 4.11 2.62
CA GLY A 116 9.70 5.50 2.77
C GLY A 116 8.56 6.50 2.98
N ASN A 117 7.40 6.26 2.35
CA ASN A 117 6.35 7.26 2.22
C ASN A 117 4.99 6.83 2.77
N ALA A 118 4.57 5.58 2.59
CA ALA A 118 3.28 5.08 3.07
C ALA A 118 3.20 5.06 4.61
N LEU A 119 1.98 5.17 5.15
CA LEU A 119 1.77 4.99 6.59
C LEU A 119 1.76 3.50 6.93
N VAL A 120 2.75 3.04 7.69
CA VAL A 120 2.78 1.65 8.19
C VAL A 120 1.86 1.53 9.40
N VAL A 121 0.93 0.58 9.33
CA VAL A 121 0.03 0.19 10.42
C VAL A 121 0.27 -1.28 10.70
N ALA A 122 0.44 -1.64 11.96
CA ALA A 122 0.54 -3.04 12.39
C ALA A 122 -0.66 -3.40 13.24
N ASP A 123 -1.28 -4.55 12.96
CA ASP A 123 -2.24 -5.14 13.87
C ASP A 123 -1.52 -5.74 15.07
N MET A 124 -2.31 -6.04 16.09
CA MET A 124 -1.84 -6.73 17.28
C MET A 124 -2.61 -8.06 17.38
N PRO A 125 -1.90 -9.16 17.67
CA PRO A 125 -2.41 -10.51 17.60
C PRO A 125 -3.43 -10.82 18.70
N PHE A 126 -4.23 -11.86 18.47
CA PHE A 126 -5.51 -12.18 19.13
C PHE A 126 -5.48 -12.39 20.67
N MET A 127 -4.32 -12.42 21.33
CA MET A 127 -4.23 -12.53 22.80
C MET A 127 -3.60 -11.31 23.49
N SER A 128 -3.15 -10.32 22.72
CA SER A 128 -2.42 -9.16 23.25
C SER A 128 -3.32 -8.02 23.77
N TYR A 129 -4.61 -8.01 23.39
CA TYR A 129 -5.57 -6.96 23.76
C TYR A 129 -6.60 -7.33 24.81
N HIS A 130 -6.68 -8.60 25.21
CA HIS A 130 -7.70 -9.07 26.15
C HIS A 130 -7.32 -8.88 27.62
N SER A 131 -6.07 -8.50 27.90
CA SER A 131 -5.61 -8.10 29.22
C SER A 131 -6.13 -6.68 29.50
N SER A 132 -6.85 -6.50 30.60
CA SER A 132 -7.30 -5.18 31.06
C SER A 132 -6.13 -4.18 31.16
N ILE A 133 -6.44 -2.87 31.19
CA ILE A 133 -5.52 -1.70 31.30
C ILE A 133 -4.51 -1.78 32.48
N SER A 134 -4.52 -2.84 33.27
CA SER A 134 -3.84 -2.97 34.56
C SER A 134 -2.43 -3.56 34.54
N THR A 135 -1.73 -3.65 33.41
CA THR A 135 -0.32 -4.10 33.44
C THR A 135 0.54 -3.23 32.55
N ALA A 136 0.75 -2.01 33.05
CA ALA A 136 1.83 -1.11 32.66
C ALA A 136 3.04 -1.35 33.56
#